data_AF-A0A009SEQ1-F1
#
_entry.id   AF-A0A009SEQ1-F1
#
_cell.length_a   1.000
_cell.length_b   1.000
_cell.length_c   1.000
_cell.angle_alpha   90.00
_cell.angle_beta   90.00
_cell.angle_gamma   90.00
#
_symmetry.space_group_name_H-M   'P 1'
#
loop_
_entity.id
_entity.type
_entity.pdbx_description
1 polymer ?
#
loop_
_entity_poly.entity_id
_entity_poly.type
_entity_poly.pdbx_seq_one_letter_code
_entity_poly.pdbx_strand_id
1 'polypeptide(L)'
;MSNKQVFTVVGIEPSQGTFVDQKTGRNVNYDSTNFYVLVPVKQGHGSKVAVQKMPGSSNYQRYKDMTLPCECEFDFNLEFTGQFPKTTLLNVVGL
;
A
#
# COMPACT_ATOMS: atom_id res chain seq x y z
N MET A 1 -17.45 -6.58 3.40
CA MET A 1 -16.70 -6.98 4.61
C MET A 1 -15.39 -6.20 4.61
N SER A 2 -15.18 -5.34 5.61
CA SER A 2 -13.91 -4.65 5.83
C SER A 2 -12.95 -5.64 6.49
N ASN A 3 -11.77 -5.85 5.89
CA ASN A 3 -10.72 -6.69 6.47
C ASN A 3 -9.63 -5.74 6.98
N LYS A 4 -9.59 -5.55 8.30
CA LYS A 4 -8.58 -4.72 8.95
C LYS A 4 -7.35 -5.54 9.28
N GLN A 5 -6.17 -5.03 8.94
CA GLN A 5 -4.89 -5.68 9.25
C GLN A 5 -3.88 -4.63 9.69
N VAL A 6 -3.08 -4.98 10.70
CA VAL A 6 -1.98 -4.14 11.19
C VAL A 6 -0.68 -4.63 10.60
N PHE A 7 0.13 -3.71 10.09
CA PHE A 7 1.46 -3.98 9.55
C PHE A 7 2.49 -3.02 10.12
N THR A 8 3.73 -3.49 10.28
CA THR A 8 4.89 -2.61 10.47
C THR A 8 5.27 -2.00 9.13
N VAL A 9 5.10 -0.69 9.01
CA VAL A 9 5.52 0.11 7.85
C VAL A 9 6.97 0.55 8.05
N VAL A 10 7.80 0.32 7.04
CA VAL A 10 9.24 0.65 7.02
C VAL A 10 9.62 1.66 5.95
N GLY A 11 8.68 2.00 5.04
CA GLY A 11 8.89 3.00 4.01
C GLY A 11 7.59 3.47 3.40
N ILE A 12 7.56 4.70 2.90
CA ILE A 12 6.40 5.29 2.22
C ILE A 12 6.90 6.08 1.02
N GLU A 13 6.35 5.83 -0.16
CA GLU A 13 6.75 6.51 -1.40
C GLU A 13 5.54 6.85 -2.29
N PRO A 14 5.56 8.00 -2.99
CA PRO A 14 4.60 8.26 -4.06
C PRO A 14 4.95 7.42 -5.29
N SER A 15 3.93 6.91 -5.98
CA SER A 15 4.08 6.12 -7.20
C SER A 15 3.03 6.54 -8.21
N GLN A 16 3.44 7.37 -9.16
CA GLN A 16 2.58 7.90 -10.22
C GLN A 16 3.31 7.85 -11.57
N GLY A 17 2.60 7.50 -12.62
CA GLY A 17 3.11 7.56 -13.98
C GLY A 17 2.24 6.82 -14.98
N THR A 18 2.80 6.61 -16.17
CA THR A 18 2.17 5.87 -17.26
C THR A 18 3.18 4.89 -17.83
N PHE A 19 2.75 3.67 -18.13
CA PHE A 19 3.52 2.73 -18.93
C PHE A 19 2.67 2.20 -20.08
N VAL A 20 3.32 1.76 -21.15
CA VAL A 20 2.65 1.11 -22.28
C VAL A 20 2.63 -0.39 -22.01
N ASP A 21 1.44 -0.99 -21.97
CA ASP A 21 1.32 -2.44 -21.97
C ASP A 21 1.77 -2.98 -23.33
N GLN A 22 2.90 -3.68 -23.35
CA GLN A 22 3.49 -4.22 -24.59
C GLN A 22 2.57 -5.23 -25.29
N LYS A 23 1.62 -5.86 -24.58
CA LYS A 23 0.71 -6.85 -25.18
C LYS A 23 -0.50 -6.19 -25.86
N THR A 24 -1.02 -5.12 -25.28
CA THR A 24 -2.24 -4.46 -25.76
C THR A 24 -1.99 -3.13 -26.46
N GLY A 25 -0.77 -2.59 -26.37
CA GLY A 25 -0.39 -1.27 -26.86
C GLY A 25 -1.04 -0.10 -26.10
N ARG A 26 -1.77 -0.38 -25.01
CA ARG A 26 -2.53 0.62 -24.26
C ARG A 26 -1.67 1.30 -23.22
N ASN A 27 -1.91 2.60 -23.02
CA ASN A 27 -1.37 3.33 -21.89
C ASN A 27 -2.09 2.89 -20.61
N VAL A 28 -1.31 2.42 -19.63
CA VAL A 28 -1.77 2.12 -18.29
C VAL A 28 -1.22 3.20 -17.36
N ASN A 29 -2.13 4.02 -16.85
CA ASN A 29 -1.84 5.02 -15.84
C ASN A 29 -1.89 4.37 -14.47
N TYR A 30 -0.96 4.74 -13.60
CA TYR A 30 -0.97 4.37 -12.18
C TYR A 30 -0.78 5.60 -11.32
N ASP A 31 -1.48 5.63 -10.19
CA ASP A 31 -1.41 6.70 -9.21
C ASP A 31 -1.71 6.13 -7.81
N SER A 32 -0.68 6.02 -6.98
CA SER A 32 -0.76 5.38 -5.67
C SER A 32 0.29 5.90 -4.70
N THR A 33 -0.01 5.84 -3.41
CA THR A 33 0.98 5.88 -2.33
C THR A 33 1.31 4.44 -1.93
N ASN A 34 2.58 4.09 -2.01
CA ASN A 34 3.09 2.77 -1.67
C ASN A 34 3.57 2.78 -0.22
N PHE A 35 3.08 1.82 0.56
CA PHE A 35 3.56 1.52 1.91
C PHE A 35 4.37 0.23 1.85
N TYR A 36 5.65 0.31 2.21
CA TYR A 36 6.53 -0.83 2.35
C TYR A 36 6.32 -1.44 3.74
N VAL A 37 5.81 -2.66 3.79
CA VAL A 37 5.44 -3.36 5.03
C VAL A 37 6.25 -4.62 5.23
N LEU A 38 6.53 -4.96 6.49
CA LEU A 38 7.11 -6.25 6.84
C LEU A 38 6.04 -7.33 6.87
N VAL A 39 6.29 -8.43 6.14
CA VAL A 39 5.46 -9.64 6.19
C VAL A 39 6.33 -10.85 6.48
N PRO A 40 5.83 -11.84 7.25
CA PRO A 40 6.59 -13.04 7.56
C PRO A 40 6.90 -13.84 6.29
N VAL A 41 8.09 -14.43 6.24
CA VAL A 41 8.42 -15.41 5.19
C VAL A 41 7.68 -16.71 5.46
N LYS A 42 7.11 -17.34 4.41
CA LYS A 42 6.32 -18.58 4.56
C LYS A 42 7.17 -19.77 5.02
N GLN A 43 8.46 -19.76 4.70
CA GLN A 43 9.43 -20.79 5.07
C GLN A 43 10.71 -20.09 5.53
N GLY A 44 11.14 -20.37 6.75
CA GLY A 44 12.34 -19.77 7.36
C GLY A 44 12.04 -18.73 8.43
N HIS A 45 13.09 -18.04 8.89
CA HIS A 45 13.03 -17.00 9.91
C HIS A 45 13.13 -15.61 9.27
N GLY A 46 12.48 -14.63 9.90
CA GLY A 46 12.55 -13.22 9.52
C GLY A 46 11.34 -12.74 8.71
N SER A 47 11.50 -11.58 8.09
CA SER A 47 10.44 -10.91 7.34
C SER A 47 10.97 -10.41 6.01
N LYS A 48 10.10 -10.36 5.01
CA LYS A 48 10.36 -9.71 3.74
C LYS A 48 9.55 -8.42 3.63
N VAL A 49 10.01 -7.51 2.79
CA VAL A 49 9.26 -6.31 2.45
C VAL A 49 8.23 -6.66 1.39
N ALA A 50 6.99 -6.22 1.60
CA ALA A 50 5.91 -6.22 0.60
C ALA A 50 5.39 -4.79 0.43
N VAL A 51 4.72 -4.52 -0.70
CA VAL A 51 4.15 -3.20 -0.98
C VAL A 51 2.64 -3.26 -0.88
N GLN A 52 2.07 -2.48 0.03
CA GLN A 52 0.64 -2.20 0.08
C GLN A 52 0.37 -0.87 -0.62
N LYS A 53 -0.58 -0.86 -1.56
CA LYS A 53 -0.87 0.31 -2.39
C LYS A 53 -2.18 0.96 -1.96
N MET A 54 -2.11 2.25 -1.63
CA MET A 54 -3.26 3.12 -1.44
C MET A 54 -3.46 3.96 -2.72
N PRO A 55 -4.65 3.99 -3.33
CA PRO A 55 -4.90 4.84 -4.50
C PRO A 55 -4.63 6.33 -4.22
N GLY A 56 -4.00 7.01 -5.18
CA GLY A 56 -3.66 8.44 -5.12
C GLY A 56 -2.32 8.72 -4.45
N SER A 57 -1.32 9.10 -5.24
CA SER A 57 0.03 9.49 -4.79
C SER A 57 0.03 10.76 -3.94
N SER A 58 -1.00 11.61 -4.07
CA SER A 58 -1.18 12.80 -3.24
C SER A 58 -1.31 12.49 -1.74
N ASN A 59 -1.72 11.27 -1.38
CA ASN A 59 -1.74 10.82 0.01
C ASN A 59 -0.34 10.75 0.63
N TYR A 60 0.73 10.64 -0.18
CA TYR A 60 2.10 10.67 0.31
C TYR A 60 2.37 11.93 1.14
N GLN A 61 1.87 13.09 0.73
CA GLN A 61 2.07 14.34 1.47
C GLN A 61 1.47 14.31 2.87
N ARG A 62 0.49 13.46 3.14
CA ARG A 62 -0.14 13.29 4.46
C ARG A 62 0.70 12.41 5.39
N TYR A 63 1.53 11.52 4.84
CA TYR A 63 2.21 10.46 5.60
C TYR A 63 3.73 10.52 5.49
N LYS A 64 4.29 11.36 4.63
CA LYS A 64 5.74 11.47 4.36
C LYS A 64 6.58 11.76 5.61
N ASP A 65 6.01 12.44 6.60
CA ASP A 65 6.69 12.88 7.83
C ASP A 65 6.46 11.90 9.00
N MET A 66 5.84 10.74 8.75
CA MET A 66 5.69 9.70 9.77
C MET A 66 7.07 9.18 10.21
N THR A 67 7.24 8.99 11.51
CA THR A 67 8.45 8.34 12.03
C THR A 67 8.35 6.84 11.75
N LEU A 68 9.31 6.32 10.98
CA LEU A 68 9.37 4.91 10.60
C LEU A 68 10.57 4.23 11.29
N PRO A 69 10.47 2.92 11.62
CA PRO A 69 9.31 2.06 11.42
C PRO A 69 8.18 2.30 12.42
N CYS A 70 6.92 2.09 12.02
CA CYS A 70 5.76 2.20 12.91
C CYS A 70 4.66 1.18 12.53
N GLU A 71 3.74 0.93 13.46
CA GLU A 71 2.57 0.08 13.20
C GLU A 71 1.41 0.90 12.63
N CYS A 72 0.84 0.43 11.51
CA CYS A 72 -0.27 1.06 10.83
C CYS A 72 -1.42 0.07 10.63
N GLU A 73 -2.64 0.48 10.94
CA GLU A 73 -3.86 -0.28 10.63
C GLU A 73 -4.34 0.08 9.22
N PHE A 74 -4.45 -0.93 8.36
CA PHE A 74 -5.00 -0.83 7.01
C PHE A 74 -6.36 -1.50 6.95
N ASP A 75 -7.31 -0.84 6.30
CA ASP A 75 -8.60 -1.41 5.92
C ASP A 75 -8.63 -1.73 4.43
N PHE A 76 -8.80 -3.01 4.14
CA PHE A 76 -8.94 -3.54 2.78
C PHE A 76 -10.41 -3.74 2.48
N ASN A 77 -10.97 -2.83 1.68
CA ASN A 77 -12.34 -2.95 1.19
C ASN A 77 -12.33 -3.60 -0.21
N LEU A 78 -12.77 -4.86 -0.25
CA LEU A 78 -13.09 -5.56 -1.49
C LEU A 78 -14.42 -5.03 -2.04
N GLU A 79 -14.36 -4.18 -3.07
CA GLU A 79 -15.54 -3.76 -3.82
C GLU A 79 -15.86 -4.83 -4.88
N PHE A 80 -16.99 -5.53 -4.75
CA PHE A 80 -17.47 -6.55 -5.70
C PHE A 80 -18.01 -5.95 -7.02
N THR A 81 -17.70 -4.68 -7.31
CA THR A 81 -18.14 -3.94 -8.51
C THR A 81 -17.22 -4.13 -9.71
N GLY A 82 -16.19 -4.99 -9.60
CA GLY A 82 -15.16 -5.15 -10.63
C GLY A 82 -14.08 -4.06 -10.63
N GLN A 83 -14.10 -3.15 -9.65
CA GLN A 83 -13.00 -2.21 -9.37
C GLN A 83 -12.01 -2.84 -8.38
N PHE A 84 -10.71 -2.59 -8.61
CA PHE A 84 -9.61 -3.10 -7.77
C PHE A 84 -9.85 -2.71 -6.28
N PRO A 85 -9.56 -3.60 -5.31
CA PRO A 85 -9.79 -3.31 -3.89
C PRO A 85 -9.08 -2.02 -3.47
N LYS A 86 -9.80 -1.13 -2.79
CA LYS A 86 -9.27 0.12 -2.26
C LYS A 86 -8.70 -0.14 -0.87
N THR A 87 -7.42 0.16 -0.71
CA THR A 87 -6.73 0.13 0.58
C THR A 87 -6.78 1.52 1.20
N THR A 88 -7.21 1.63 2.46
CA THR A 88 -7.19 2.90 3.22
C THR A 88 -6.44 2.69 4.53
N LEU A 89 -5.48 3.55 4.85
CA LEU A 89 -4.85 3.58 6.18
C LEU A 89 -5.82 4.25 7.17
N LEU A 90 -6.13 3.58 8.28
CA LEU A 90 -7.12 4.03 9.26
C LEU A 90 -6.49 4.67 10.50
N ASN A 91 -5.38 4.12 11.01
CA ASN A 91 -4.80 4.57 12.27
C ASN A 91 -3.29 4.27 12.35
N VAL A 92 -2.56 5.09 13.11
CA VAL A 92 -1.17 4.86 13.52
C VAL A 92 -1.20 4.45 14.99
N VAL A 93 -0.76 3.24 15.32
CA VAL A 93 -0.74 2.75 16.70
C VAL A 93 0.68 2.86 17.22
N GLY A 94 0.92 3.76 18.19
CA GLY A 94 2.19 3.86 18.92
C GLY A 94 2.77 5.26 19.01
N LEU A 95 2.41 5.97 20.08
CA LEU A 95 3.32 6.81 20.87
C LEU A 95 3.53 6.10 22.22
#